data_AF-A0A1V4RDZ0-F1
#
_entry.id   AF-A0A1V4RDZ0-F1
#
_cell.length_a   1.000
_cell.length_b   1.000
_cell.length_c   1.000
_cell.angle_alpha   90.00
_cell.angle_beta   90.00
_cell.angle_gamma   90.00
#
_symmetry.space_group_name_H-M   'P 1'
#
loop_
_entity.id
_entity.type
_entity.pdbx_description
1 polymer ?
#
loop_
_entity_poly.entity_id
_entity_poly.type
_entity_poly.pdbx_seq_one_letter_code
_entity_poly.pdbx_strand_id
1 'polypeptide(L)'
;MRLLKLVIIFEIIAGLIFAAAAQDINRSASIDSLKGKVQVKLINEKSWNSAKVGMILHEGDSIRTSAGSWAFLNLDKGKTATVEVKENTQLLLSELKKNDSGDVKDTLLDLAIGKILIKVQKLRKESSKFEVKTPTSIVGVRGTVFAVEVENLK
;
A
#
# COMPACT_ATOMS: atom_id res chain seq x y z
N MET A 1 -51.84 -3.93 -7.33
CA MET A 1 -50.65 -3.82 -8.22
C MET A 1 -49.69 -2.68 -7.86
N ARG A 2 -50.12 -1.52 -7.32
CA ARG A 2 -49.20 -0.44 -6.91
C ARG A 2 -48.38 -0.78 -5.65
N LEU A 3 -48.99 -1.38 -4.63
CA LEU A 3 -48.30 -1.80 -3.40
C LEU A 3 -47.21 -2.87 -3.63
N LEU A 4 -47.49 -3.86 -4.49
CA LEU A 4 -46.55 -4.95 -4.79
C LEU A 4 -45.26 -4.43 -5.47
N LYS A 5 -45.36 -3.38 -6.30
CA LYS A 5 -44.21 -2.74 -6.94
C LYS A 5 -43.34 -1.97 -5.95
N LEU A 6 -43.93 -1.36 -4.92
CA LEU A 6 -43.19 -0.65 -3.86
C LEU A 6 -42.39 -1.59 -2.95
N VAL A 7 -42.93 -2.78 -2.64
CA VAL A 7 -42.23 -3.81 -1.86
C VAL A 7 -41.02 -4.36 -2.63
N ILE A 8 -41.19 -4.65 -3.93
CA ILE A 8 -40.10 -5.14 -4.78
C ILE A 8 -38.99 -4.08 -4.94
N ILE A 9 -39.34 -2.79 -5.06
CA ILE A 9 -38.35 -1.70 -5.12
C ILE A 9 -37.59 -1.57 -3.80
N PHE A 10 -38.25 -1.74 -2.66
CA PHE A 10 -37.60 -1.69 -1.34
C PHE A 10 -36.59 -2.83 -1.14
N GLU A 11 -36.92 -4.06 -1.57
CA GLU A 11 -35.97 -5.18 -1.49
C GLU A 11 -34.76 -5.02 -2.40
N ILE A 12 -34.96 -4.49 -3.62
CA ILE A 12 -33.86 -4.22 -4.54
C ILE A 12 -32.92 -3.14 -3.97
N ILE A 13 -33.47 -2.08 -3.36
CA ILE A 13 -32.69 -1.03 -2.71
C ILE A 13 -31.95 -1.57 -1.49
N ALA A 14 -32.61 -2.39 -0.66
CA ALA A 14 -31.97 -3.02 0.50
C ALA A 14 -30.82 -3.97 0.09
N GLY A 15 -31.00 -4.74 -0.99
CA GLY A 15 -29.96 -5.60 -1.57
C GLY A 15 -28.77 -4.82 -2.14
N LEU A 16 -29.02 -3.66 -2.76
CA LEU A 16 -27.96 -2.77 -3.28
C LEU A 16 -27.14 -2.10 -2.17
N ILE A 17 -27.74 -1.81 -1.02
CA ILE A 17 -27.02 -1.24 0.14
C ILE A 17 -26.12 -2.30 0.80
N PHE A 18 -26.52 -3.56 0.81
CA PHE A 18 -25.71 -4.64 1.39
C PHE A 18 -24.46 -4.98 0.54
N ALA A 19 -24.55 -4.86 -0.79
CA ALA A 19 -23.41 -5.07 -1.68
C ALA A 19 -22.33 -3.98 -1.57
N ALA A 20 -22.71 -2.76 -1.21
CA ALA A 20 -21.77 -1.64 -1.01
C ALA A 20 -20.98 -1.73 0.31
N ALA A 21 -21.30 -2.69 1.18
CA ALA A 21 -20.63 -2.93 2.46
C ALA A 21 -19.62 -4.09 2.41
N ALA A 22 -19.14 -4.47 1.23
CA ALA A 22 -17.96 -5.33 1.11
C ALA A 22 -16.74 -4.55 1.65
N GLN A 23 -16.46 -4.71 2.93
CA GLN A 23 -15.26 -4.17 3.55
C GLN A 23 -14.05 -4.72 2.80
N ASP A 24 -13.21 -3.81 2.32
CA ASP A 24 -11.96 -4.11 1.63
C ASP A 24 -11.13 -5.10 2.48
N ILE A 25 -11.15 -6.37 2.05
CA ILE A 25 -10.64 -7.48 2.86
C ILE A 25 -9.11 -7.44 2.88
N ASN A 26 -8.48 -6.78 1.92
CA ASN A 26 -7.02 -6.74 1.80
C ASN A 26 -6.44 -5.43 2.30
N ARG A 27 -5.25 -5.51 2.91
CA ARG A 27 -4.48 -4.31 3.24
C ARG A 27 -3.96 -3.69 1.95
N SER A 28 -3.76 -2.37 1.97
CA SER A 28 -3.33 -1.64 0.78
C SER A 28 -2.49 -0.43 1.14
N ALA A 29 -1.76 0.05 0.14
CA ALA A 29 -1.13 1.36 0.13
C ALA A 29 -1.91 2.27 -0.83
N SER A 30 -1.96 3.57 -0.50
CA SER A 30 -2.57 4.57 -1.36
C SER A 30 -1.56 5.67 -1.66
N ILE A 31 -1.54 6.17 -2.90
CA ILE A 31 -0.69 7.29 -3.27
C ILE A 31 -1.35 8.59 -2.82
N ASP A 32 -0.80 9.20 -1.77
CA ASP A 32 -1.33 10.43 -1.17
C ASP A 32 -0.98 11.66 -2.02
N SER A 33 0.29 11.76 -2.41
CA SER A 33 0.80 12.82 -3.25
C SER A 33 2.00 12.34 -4.05
N LEU A 34 2.26 12.97 -5.19
CA LEU A 34 3.40 12.64 -6.04
C LEU A 34 3.88 13.87 -6.81
N LYS A 35 5.14 13.83 -7.24
CA LYS A 35 5.73 14.83 -8.14
C LYS A 35 6.63 14.14 -9.17
N GLY A 36 6.58 14.63 -10.41
CA GLY A 36 7.44 14.16 -11.49
C GLY A 36 6.99 12.84 -12.09
N LYS A 37 7.93 12.06 -12.62
CA LYS A 37 7.67 10.78 -13.28
C LYS A 37 7.65 9.65 -12.26
N VAL A 38 6.45 9.34 -11.80
CA VAL A 38 6.15 8.20 -10.92
C VAL A 38 5.37 7.17 -11.70
N GLN A 39 5.78 5.91 -11.61
CA GLN A 39 5.13 4.81 -12.30
C GLN A 39 4.87 3.66 -11.35
N VAL A 40 3.82 2.91 -11.62
CA VAL A 40 3.45 1.69 -10.90
C VAL A 40 3.40 0.53 -11.87
N LYS A 41 3.72 -0.66 -11.39
CA LYS A 41 3.53 -1.92 -12.12
C LYS A 41 2.68 -2.81 -11.23
N LEU A 42 1.47 -3.10 -11.69
CA LEU A 42 0.58 -4.00 -10.96
C LEU A 42 1.09 -5.43 -11.07
N ILE A 43 0.87 -6.26 -10.05
CA ILE A 43 1.41 -7.64 -9.98
C ILE A 43 1.11 -8.48 -11.23
N ASN A 44 -0.07 -8.29 -11.82
CA ASN A 44 -0.54 -9.03 -13.00
C ASN A 44 -0.21 -8.34 -14.33
N GLU A 45 0.50 -7.22 -14.30
CA GLU A 45 0.89 -6.43 -15.46
C GLU A 45 2.39 -6.49 -15.71
N LYS A 46 2.78 -6.57 -16.99
CA LYS A 46 4.19 -6.54 -17.38
C LYS A 46 4.73 -5.11 -17.55
N SER A 47 3.84 -4.15 -17.78
CA SER A 47 4.17 -2.77 -18.12
C SER A 47 4.13 -1.83 -16.91
N TRP A 48 5.00 -0.83 -16.93
CA TRP A 48 4.96 0.28 -15.98
C TRP A 48 4.00 1.37 -16.48
N ASN A 49 2.99 1.68 -15.67
CA ASN A 49 1.97 2.67 -15.95
C ASN A 49 2.18 3.93 -15.11
N SER A 50 1.76 5.10 -15.59
CA SER A 50 1.87 6.35 -14.82
C SER A 50 1.02 6.29 -13.56
N ALA A 51 1.63 6.62 -12.42
CA ALA A 51 0.95 6.71 -11.14
C ALA A 51 0.04 7.95 -11.06
N LYS A 52 -1.02 7.87 -10.26
CA LYS A 52 -1.94 8.98 -9.99
C LYS A 52 -2.20 9.08 -8.49
N VAL A 53 -2.47 10.29 -8.01
CA VAL A 53 -2.96 10.50 -6.64
C VAL A 53 -4.26 9.72 -6.45
N GLY A 54 -4.41 9.09 -5.29
CA GLY A 54 -5.55 8.23 -4.93
C GLY A 54 -5.46 6.81 -5.46
N MET A 55 -4.45 6.48 -6.28
CA MET A 55 -4.26 5.10 -6.76
C MET A 55 -3.96 4.16 -5.60
N ILE A 56 -4.62 3.00 -5.59
CA ILE A 56 -4.46 1.95 -4.59
C ILE A 56 -3.50 0.90 -5.12
N LEU A 57 -2.53 0.53 -4.29
CA LEU A 57 -1.54 -0.50 -4.54
C LEU A 57 -1.73 -1.63 -3.52
N HIS A 58 -1.61 -2.86 -3.99
CA HIS A 58 -1.78 -4.07 -3.21
C HIS A 58 -0.45 -4.81 -3.06
N GLU A 59 -0.50 -5.92 -2.32
CA GLU A 59 0.60 -6.88 -2.27
C GLU A 59 1.04 -7.29 -3.68
N GLY A 60 2.35 -7.27 -3.92
CA GLY A 60 2.99 -7.59 -5.20
C GLY A 60 3.09 -6.43 -6.18
N ASP A 61 2.44 -5.30 -5.93
CA ASP A 61 2.56 -4.11 -6.78
C ASP A 61 3.89 -3.39 -6.53
N SER A 62 4.47 -2.84 -7.60
CA SER A 62 5.71 -2.07 -7.55
C SER A 62 5.46 -0.60 -7.86
N ILE A 63 6.24 0.29 -7.23
CA ILE A 63 6.32 1.71 -7.55
C ILE A 63 7.76 2.08 -7.88
N ARG A 64 7.94 2.97 -8.85
CA ARG A 64 9.23 3.57 -9.16
C ARG A 64 9.13 5.06 -9.43
N THR A 65 10.21 5.75 -9.12
CA THR A 65 10.38 7.19 -9.30
C THR A 65 11.64 7.45 -10.12
N SER A 66 11.56 8.39 -11.06
CA SER A 66 12.73 8.85 -11.81
C SER A 66 13.47 9.98 -11.06
N ALA A 67 14.57 10.47 -11.62
CA ALA A 67 15.28 11.64 -11.12
C ALA A 67 14.34 12.84 -10.89
N GLY A 68 14.53 13.58 -9.80
CA GLY A 68 13.70 14.72 -9.40
C GLY A 68 12.22 14.40 -9.11
N SER A 69 11.86 13.11 -8.99
CA SER A 69 10.49 12.65 -8.76
C SER A 69 10.35 12.01 -7.38
N TRP A 70 9.14 12.06 -6.79
CA TRP A 70 8.86 11.42 -5.50
C TRP A 70 7.39 11.05 -5.38
N ALA A 71 7.07 10.15 -4.44
CA ALA A 71 5.69 9.81 -4.06
C ALA A 71 5.55 9.59 -2.55
N PHE A 72 4.45 10.05 -1.96
CA PHE A 72 4.05 9.70 -0.60
C PHE A 72 2.98 8.61 -0.64
N LEU A 73 3.20 7.55 0.13
CA LEU A 73 2.29 6.42 0.27
C LEU A 73 1.74 6.35 1.70
N ASN A 74 0.44 6.11 1.82
CA ASN A 74 -0.23 5.80 3.07
C ASN A 74 -0.60 4.32 3.11
N LEU A 75 0.04 3.55 4.01
CA LEU A 75 -0.31 2.14 4.25
C LEU A 75 -1.44 2.05 5.26
N ASP A 76 -2.50 1.32 4.90
CA ASP A 76 -3.74 1.20 5.68
C ASP A 76 -4.31 2.57 6.08
N LYS A 77 -4.37 3.50 5.11
CA LYS A 77 -4.77 4.91 5.33
C LYS A 77 -3.92 5.61 6.40
N GLY A 78 -2.62 5.29 6.44
CA GLY A 78 -1.64 5.85 7.37
C GLY A 78 -1.64 5.21 8.77
N LYS A 79 -2.53 4.25 9.04
CA LYS A 79 -2.63 3.57 10.35
C LYS A 79 -1.45 2.63 10.62
N THR A 80 -0.76 2.18 9.59
CA THR A 80 0.42 1.30 9.75
C THR A 80 1.71 2.04 9.48
N ALA A 81 1.81 2.73 8.35
CA ALA A 81 2.97 3.55 8.03
C ALA A 81 2.66 4.61 6.97
N THR A 82 3.51 5.62 6.92
CA THR A 82 3.64 6.52 5.76
C THR A 82 5.03 6.34 5.16
N VAL A 83 5.13 6.25 3.84
CA VAL A 83 6.38 6.01 3.11
C VAL A 83 6.57 7.11 2.07
N GLU A 84 7.66 7.87 2.17
CA GLU A 84 8.13 8.72 1.09
C GLU A 84 9.10 7.93 0.21
N VAL A 85 8.72 7.72 -1.05
CA VAL A 85 9.57 7.14 -2.08
C VAL A 85 10.31 8.28 -2.77
N LYS A 86 11.61 8.40 -2.51
CA LYS A 86 12.45 9.47 -3.10
C LYS A 86 12.76 9.18 -4.55
N GLU A 87 13.54 10.04 -5.20
CA GLU A 87 13.92 9.87 -6.59
C GLU A 87 14.76 8.60 -6.83
N ASN A 88 14.83 8.17 -8.09
CA ASN A 88 15.64 7.02 -8.52
C ASN A 88 15.40 5.76 -7.69
N THR A 89 14.16 5.54 -7.26
CA THR A 89 13.80 4.47 -6.33
C THR A 89 12.92 3.45 -7.02
N GLN A 90 13.14 2.18 -6.71
CA GLN A 90 12.23 1.09 -7.07
C GLN A 90 11.89 0.28 -5.82
N LEU A 91 10.60 0.28 -5.48
CA LEU A 91 10.05 -0.33 -4.29
C LEU A 91 8.95 -1.32 -4.67
N LEU A 92 8.99 -2.52 -4.09
CA LEU A 92 7.96 -3.54 -4.20
C LEU A 92 7.24 -3.66 -2.85
N LEU A 93 5.91 -3.65 -2.88
CA LEU A 93 5.07 -3.98 -1.73
C LEU A 93 4.97 -5.50 -1.59
N SER A 94 6.06 -6.12 -1.14
CA SER A 94 6.23 -7.58 -1.16
C SER A 94 5.22 -8.33 -0.32
N GLU A 95 4.85 -7.78 0.84
CA GLU A 95 3.84 -8.37 1.71
C GLU A 95 2.99 -7.28 2.37
N LEU A 96 1.67 -7.41 2.28
CA LEU A 96 0.68 -6.58 2.96
C LEU A 96 -0.44 -7.47 3.49
N LYS A 97 -0.13 -8.29 4.50
CA LYS A 97 -1.08 -9.26 5.06
C LYS A 97 -1.59 -8.86 6.43
N LYS A 98 -2.75 -9.43 6.75
CA LYS A 98 -3.33 -9.45 8.09
C LYS A 98 -3.90 -10.84 8.37
N ASN A 99 -4.04 -11.18 9.65
CA ASN A 99 -4.85 -12.32 10.05
C ASN A 99 -6.36 -12.02 9.91
N ASP A 100 -7.19 -13.03 10.12
CA ASP A 100 -8.66 -12.94 10.01
C ASP A 100 -9.25 -11.86 10.92
N SER A 101 -8.71 -11.71 12.14
CA SER A 101 -9.10 -10.67 13.10
C SER A 101 -8.64 -9.26 12.72
N GLY A 102 -7.71 -9.13 11.78
CA GLY A 102 -7.13 -7.87 11.30
C GLY A 102 -6.19 -7.14 12.28
N ASP A 103 -5.91 -7.74 13.45
CA ASP A 103 -5.11 -7.16 14.52
C ASP A 103 -3.62 -7.49 14.41
N VAL A 104 -3.28 -8.61 13.76
CA VAL A 104 -1.91 -8.97 13.40
C VAL A 104 -1.68 -8.55 11.96
N LYS A 105 -0.60 -7.81 11.72
CA LYS A 105 -0.25 -7.25 10.42
C LYS A 105 1.19 -7.53 10.09
N ASP A 106 1.42 -8.07 8.91
CA ASP A 106 2.75 -8.31 8.35
C ASP A 106 2.97 -7.41 7.15
N THR A 107 4.04 -6.62 7.20
CA THR A 107 4.44 -5.73 6.11
C THR A 107 5.90 -5.97 5.76
N LEU A 108 6.14 -6.28 4.49
CA LEU A 108 7.48 -6.38 3.91
C LEU A 108 7.57 -5.46 2.70
N LEU A 109 8.47 -4.48 2.77
CA LEU A 109 8.81 -3.61 1.66
C LEU A 109 10.15 -4.05 1.09
N ASP A 110 10.22 -4.36 -0.21
CA ASP A 110 11.46 -4.75 -0.87
C ASP A 110 11.99 -3.57 -1.70
N LEU A 111 13.07 -2.96 -1.21
CA LEU A 111 13.74 -1.82 -1.81
C LEU A 111 14.92 -2.31 -2.65
N ALA A 112 14.76 -2.30 -3.97
CA ALA A 112 15.79 -2.77 -4.89
C ALA A 112 16.92 -1.74 -5.08
N ILE A 113 16.57 -0.45 -5.18
CA ILE A 113 17.50 0.67 -5.39
C ILE A 113 16.82 1.97 -4.93
N GLY A 114 17.61 2.96 -4.53
CA GLY A 114 17.16 4.31 -4.18
C GLY A 114 16.91 4.46 -2.68
N LYS A 115 16.03 5.38 -2.31
CA LYS A 115 15.84 5.81 -0.92
C LYS A 115 14.37 5.92 -0.55
N ILE A 116 14.04 5.44 0.63
CA ILE A 116 12.72 5.59 1.24
C ILE A 116 12.83 6.18 2.64
N LEU A 117 11.93 7.10 3.00
CA LEU A 117 11.75 7.58 4.36
C LEU A 117 10.43 7.03 4.88
N ILE A 118 10.46 6.39 6.04
CA ILE A 118 9.32 5.64 6.55
C ILE A 118 9.03 6.10 7.98
N LYS A 119 7.75 6.35 8.26
CA LYS A 119 7.23 6.50 9.62
C LYS A 119 6.30 5.33 9.91
N VAL A 120 6.75 4.42 10.77
CA VAL A 120 5.99 3.23 11.17
C VAL A 120 5.25 3.51 12.48
N GLN A 121 3.95 3.28 12.48
CA GLN A 121 3.14 3.34 13.70
C GLN A 121 3.49 2.16 14.61
N LYS A 122 3.40 2.37 15.92
CA LYS A 122 3.74 1.33 16.90
C LYS A 122 2.91 0.06 16.68
N LEU A 123 3.58 -1.06 16.46
CA LEU A 123 2.92 -2.36 16.33
C LEU A 123 2.36 -2.79 17.69
N ARG A 124 1.09 -3.22 17.71
CA ARG A 124 0.38 -3.55 18.96
C ARG A 124 0.42 -5.03 19.33
N LYS A 125 0.52 -5.91 18.34
CA LYS A 125 0.55 -7.36 18.55
C LYS A 125 1.97 -7.86 18.39
N GLU A 126 2.40 -8.73 19.30
CA GLU A 126 3.75 -9.28 19.30
C GLU A 126 4.10 -10.00 18.00
N SER A 127 3.11 -10.68 17.41
CA SER A 127 3.23 -11.39 16.14
C SER A 127 3.23 -10.50 14.90
N SER A 128 2.97 -9.19 15.01
CA SER A 128 3.03 -8.29 13.84
C SER A 128 4.46 -7.94 13.47
N LYS A 129 4.71 -7.81 12.16
CA LYS A 129 6.03 -7.45 11.61
C LYS A 129 5.94 -6.26 10.66
N PHE A 130 6.97 -5.43 10.72
CA PHE A 130 7.23 -4.41 9.71
C PHE A 130 8.70 -4.47 9.33
N GLU A 131 8.97 -4.84 8.09
CA GLU A 131 10.30 -5.14 7.59
C GLU A 131 10.56 -4.40 6.27
N VAL A 132 11.81 -3.97 6.09
CA VAL A 132 12.34 -3.49 4.82
C VAL A 132 13.46 -4.42 4.41
N LYS A 133 13.32 -5.06 3.26
CA LYS A 133 14.35 -5.88 2.63
C LYS A 133 15.09 -5.04 1.60
N THR A 134 16.40 -5.20 1.57
CA THR A 134 17.30 -4.69 0.54
C THR A 134 18.06 -5.87 -0.07
N PRO A 135 18.90 -5.67 -1.12
CA PRO A 135 19.69 -6.75 -1.68
C PRO A 135 20.64 -7.43 -0.69
N THR A 136 21.06 -6.73 0.37
CA THR A 136 22.09 -7.21 1.31
C THR A 136 21.59 -7.42 2.73
N SER A 137 20.40 -6.96 3.10
CA SER A 137 19.94 -6.97 4.50
C SER A 137 18.42 -6.90 4.62
N ILE A 138 17.92 -7.26 5.81
CA ILE A 138 16.53 -7.03 6.22
C ILE A 138 16.56 -6.23 7.52
N VAL A 139 15.76 -5.16 7.57
CA VAL A 139 15.60 -4.30 8.74
C VAL A 139 14.17 -4.42 9.24
N GLY A 140 14.00 -5.00 10.43
CA GLY A 140 12.71 -5.09 11.12
C GLY A 140 12.55 -3.99 12.17
N VAL A 141 11.38 -3.35 12.23
CA VAL A 141 11.07 -2.31 13.22
C VAL A 141 9.69 -2.54 13.83
N ARG A 142 9.48 -2.03 15.05
CA ARG A 142 8.19 -2.12 15.76
C ARG A 142 7.52 -0.77 16.00
N GLY A 143 8.07 0.29 15.40
CA GLY A 143 7.61 1.67 15.51
C GLY A 143 8.80 2.63 15.59
N THR A 144 9.07 3.37 14.51
CA THR A 144 10.13 4.38 14.45
C THR A 144 9.96 5.23 13.18
N VAL A 145 10.71 6.33 13.09
CA VAL A 145 10.95 7.07 11.84
C VAL A 145 12.37 6.77 11.40
N PHE A 146 12.55 6.26 10.19
CA PHE A 146 13.85 5.87 9.66
C PHE A 146 13.91 6.02 8.16
N ALA A 147 15.12 6.02 7.61
CA ALA A 147 15.36 5.97 6.18
C ALA A 147 16.16 4.72 5.83
N VAL A 148 15.90 4.17 4.64
CA VAL A 148 16.68 3.10 4.05
C VAL A 148 17.11 3.56 2.67
N GLU A 149 18.39 3.37 2.36
CA GLU A 149 19.01 3.79 1.11
C GLU A 149 19.85 2.64 0.56
N VAL A 150 19.66 2.37 -0.73
CA VAL A 150 20.43 1.40 -1.50
C VAL A 150 21.01 2.17 -2.68
N GLU A 151 22.33 2.27 -2.70
CA GLU A 151 23.07 2.91 -3.78
C GLU A 151 23.89 1.87 -4.54
N ASN A 152 24.10 2.13 -5.83
CA ASN A 152 25.01 1.32 -6.62
C ASN A 152 26.43 1.81 -6.37
N LEU A 153 27.30 0.93 -5.87
CA LEU A 153 28.72 1.21 -5.75
C LEU A 153 29.29 1.30 -7.17
N LYS A 154 29.59 2.51 -7.63
CA LYS A 154 30.35 2.73 -8.87
C LYS A 154 31.80 2.32 -8.67
#